data_AF-A0A6C0EEQ6-F1
#
_entry.id   AF-A0A6C0EEQ6-F1
#
_cell.length_a   1.000
_cell.length_b   1.000
_cell.length_c   1.000
_cell.angle_alpha   90.00
_cell.angle_beta   90.00
_cell.angle_gamma   90.00
#
_symmetry.space_group_name_H-M   'P 1'
#
loop_
_entity.id
_entity.type
_entity.pdbx_description
1 polymer ?
#
loop_
_entity_poly.entity_id
_entity_poly.type
_entity_poly.pdbx_seq_one_letter_code
_entity_poly.pdbx_strand_id
1 'polypeptide(L)'
;MSKVALCISGQPRRALETFPYIYSNIIQPNNADVFIHMHYDEDALYMEKSHADNGPCLLERNIDKKVIELYKPVQYLIEKPRNFSKLNLNCSEKRLENHKKMNQHKNWTDEEHKKYIFKNLISMYYSIFKANELKEVYANENGILYDYVIRIRFDVIIQQPLICSNHDPNFIYYAEIGQPDNLISDWINFGSNAIMNIYSSMFLNLEYINTFQFYKKEEREENTLEPSDTYSGIYEHMLRDLMHLYKIPKRGFHLNTRLI
;
A
#
# COMPACT_ATOMS: atom_id res chain seq x y z
N MET A 1 28.03 -0.45 -0.96
CA MET A 1 26.80 -0.77 -0.20
C MET A 1 25.62 -0.38 -1.07
N SER A 2 24.56 -1.18 -1.09
CA SER A 2 23.35 -0.82 -1.84
C SER A 2 22.70 0.42 -1.24
N LYS A 3 22.20 1.32 -2.09
CA LYS A 3 21.45 2.49 -1.67
C LYS A 3 19.96 2.13 -1.62
N VAL A 4 19.35 2.26 -0.45
CA VAL A 4 17.97 1.81 -0.20
C VAL A 4 17.09 2.98 0.19
N ALA A 5 15.89 3.06 -0.37
CA ALA A 5 14.85 3.97 0.08
C ALA A 5 13.75 3.21 0.84
N LEU A 6 13.19 3.82 1.88
CA LEU A 6 11.99 3.38 2.57
C LEU A 6 10.88 4.40 2.39
N CYS A 7 9.84 4.03 1.62
CA CYS A 7 8.62 4.80 1.42
C CYS A 7 7.55 4.34 2.41
N ILE A 8 7.19 5.20 3.37
CA ILE A 8 6.09 4.97 4.31
C ILE A 8 4.89 5.79 3.88
N SER A 9 3.72 5.15 3.83
CA SER A 9 2.52 5.76 3.26
C SER A 9 1.25 5.44 4.06
N GLY A 10 0.30 6.37 4.04
CA GLY A 10 -1.07 6.20 4.51
C GLY A 10 -1.39 7.07 5.72
N GLN A 11 -2.36 6.63 6.51
CA GLN A 11 -2.67 7.24 7.80
C GLN A 11 -1.63 6.80 8.84
N PRO A 12 -1.20 7.68 9.77
CA PRO A 12 -0.16 7.40 10.76
C PRO A 12 -0.65 6.51 11.92
N ARG A 13 -1.41 5.46 11.60
CA ARG A 13 -1.93 4.48 12.53
C ARG A 13 -0.77 3.75 13.18
N ARG A 14 -0.73 3.75 14.52
CA ARG A 14 0.27 3.00 15.30
C ARG A 14 1.73 3.36 14.94
N ALA A 15 1.97 4.50 14.29
CA ALA A 15 3.28 4.84 13.72
C ALA A 15 4.40 4.91 14.78
N LEU A 16 4.09 5.38 15.99
CA LEU A 16 5.07 5.40 17.09
C LEU A 16 5.33 4.01 17.65
N GLU A 17 4.31 3.14 17.67
CA GLU A 17 4.38 1.78 18.21
C GLU A 17 5.17 0.85 17.27
N THR A 18 5.03 1.03 15.96
CA THR A 18 5.73 0.22 14.95
C THR A 18 7.14 0.70 14.67
N PHE A 19 7.49 1.95 15.00
CA PHE A 19 8.82 2.51 14.73
C PHE A 19 9.98 1.63 15.20
N PRO A 20 10.05 1.10 16.44
CA PRO A 20 11.19 0.28 16.87
C PRO A 20 11.42 -0.95 15.98
N TYR A 21 10.33 -1.53 15.46
CA TYR A 21 10.36 -2.67 14.57
C TYR A 21 10.82 -2.29 13.17
N ILE A 22 10.29 -1.19 12.62
CA ILE A 22 10.71 -0.69 11.29
C ILE A 22 12.15 -0.21 11.33
N TYR A 23 12.57 0.47 12.40
CA TYR A 23 13.93 0.96 12.55
C TYR A 23 14.94 -0.19 12.62
N SER A 24 14.74 -1.13 13.54
CA SER A 24 15.70 -2.24 13.76
C SER A 24 15.74 -3.26 12.63
N ASN A 25 14.64 -3.44 11.89
CA ASN A 25 14.52 -4.49 10.87
C ASN A 25 14.55 -4.00 9.42
N ILE A 26 14.34 -2.69 9.17
CA ILE A 26 14.43 -2.10 7.82
C ILE A 26 15.46 -0.98 7.77
N ILE A 27 15.29 0.08 8.57
CA ILE A 27 16.06 1.31 8.39
C ILE A 27 17.54 1.06 8.70
N GLN A 28 17.83 0.53 9.89
CA GLN A 28 19.20 0.30 10.35
C GLN A 28 19.94 -0.74 9.50
N PRO A 29 19.37 -1.92 9.18
CA PRO A 29 20.11 -2.95 8.42
C PRO A 29 20.42 -2.55 6.98
N ASN A 30 19.64 -1.64 6.38
CA ASN A 30 19.84 -1.17 5.00
C ASN A 30 20.46 0.23 4.91
N ASN A 31 20.64 0.94 6.04
CA ASN A 31 20.94 2.37 6.07
C ASN A 31 20.02 3.18 5.13
N ALA A 32 18.71 2.94 5.26
CA ALA A 32 17.73 3.41 4.30
C ALA A 32 17.41 4.91 4.45
N ASP A 33 17.31 5.60 3.31
CA ASP A 33 16.75 6.96 3.26
C ASP A 33 15.22 6.87 3.38
N VAL A 34 14.63 7.63 4.32
CA VAL A 34 13.20 7.50 4.65
C VAL A 34 12.38 8.62 3.97
N PHE A 35 11.29 8.24 3.30
CA PHE A 35 10.33 9.12 2.64
C PHE A 35 8.94 8.86 3.17
N ILE A 36 8.22 9.92 3.55
CA ILE A 36 6.92 9.77 4.21
C ILE A 36 5.84 10.57 3.51
N HIS A 37 4.77 9.90 3.08
CA HIS A 37 3.50 10.57 2.81
C HIS A 37 2.49 10.20 3.89
N MET A 38 1.82 11.19 4.46
CA MET A 38 0.87 11.00 5.55
C MET A 38 -0.48 11.66 5.24
N HIS A 39 -1.55 10.88 5.41
CA HIS A 39 -2.90 11.43 5.53
C HIS A 39 -3.22 11.76 6.98
N TYR A 40 -3.22 13.05 7.33
CA TYR A 40 -3.49 13.53 8.68
C TYR A 40 -4.21 14.87 8.69
N ASP A 41 -5.17 15.00 9.61
CA ASP A 41 -5.89 16.24 9.88
C ASP A 41 -6.05 16.39 11.40
N GLU A 42 -5.43 17.42 11.98
CA GLU A 42 -5.44 17.67 13.42
C GLU A 42 -6.84 18.00 13.98
N ASP A 43 -7.75 18.41 13.09
CA ASP A 43 -9.15 18.72 13.39
C ASP A 43 -10.06 17.48 13.25
N ALA A 44 -9.57 16.40 12.64
CA ALA A 44 -10.32 15.18 12.37
C ALA A 44 -9.54 13.92 12.77
N LEU A 45 -9.37 13.73 14.08
CA LEU A 45 -8.59 12.63 14.67
C LEU A 45 -9.29 11.26 14.60
N TYR A 46 -10.61 11.24 14.40
CA TYR A 46 -11.38 10.01 14.28
C TYR A 46 -11.27 9.44 12.87
N MET A 47 -10.84 8.18 12.78
CA MET A 47 -10.83 7.42 11.54
C MET A 47 -11.81 6.26 11.63
N GLU A 48 -12.77 6.31 10.72
CA GLU A 48 -13.76 5.26 10.53
C GLU A 48 -13.08 4.01 9.94
N LYS A 49 -13.18 2.87 10.65
CA LYS A 49 -12.75 1.57 10.11
C LYS A 49 -13.91 0.89 9.39
N SER A 50 -13.59 0.14 8.34
CA SER A 50 -14.54 -0.66 7.55
C SER A 50 -14.99 -1.97 8.21
N HIS A 51 -14.48 -2.30 9.39
CA HIS A 51 -14.79 -3.54 10.11
C HIS A 51 -15.26 -3.20 11.51
N ALA A 52 -16.43 -3.72 11.91
CA ALA A 52 -17.03 -3.49 13.22
C ALA A 52 -16.10 -3.92 14.37
N ASP A 53 -15.37 -5.02 14.19
CA ASP A 53 -14.58 -5.66 15.25
C ASP A 53 -13.25 -4.97 15.56
N ASN A 54 -12.84 -3.99 14.74
CA ASN A 54 -11.52 -3.37 14.86
C ASN A 54 -11.48 -2.12 15.77
N GLY A 55 -12.59 -1.78 16.43
CA GLY A 55 -12.72 -0.62 17.32
C GLY A 55 -12.51 0.74 16.64
N PRO A 56 -12.75 1.86 17.36
CA PRO A 56 -12.44 3.18 16.82
C PRO A 56 -10.93 3.36 16.65
N CYS A 57 -10.50 3.97 15.55
CA CYS A 57 -9.13 4.41 15.39
C CYS A 57 -9.06 5.91 15.67
N LEU A 58 -8.54 6.29 16.83
CA LEU A 58 -8.31 7.67 17.20
C LEU A 58 -6.83 7.98 17.06
N LEU A 59 -6.51 8.91 16.17
CA LEU A 59 -5.14 9.41 16.05
C LEU A 59 -4.79 10.31 17.21
N GLU A 60 -3.53 10.26 17.62
CA GLU A 60 -3.01 11.22 18.58
C GLU A 60 -2.91 12.60 17.93
N ARG A 61 -3.19 13.66 18.70
CA ARG A 61 -2.94 15.03 18.26
C ARG A 61 -1.43 15.26 18.13
N ASN A 62 -1.01 15.99 17.08
CA ASN A 62 0.40 16.21 16.72
C ASN A 62 1.19 14.93 16.37
N ILE A 63 0.51 13.84 15.99
CA ILE A 63 1.17 12.58 15.61
C ILE A 63 2.13 12.78 14.41
N ASP A 64 1.80 13.70 13.51
CA ASP A 64 2.64 14.11 12.39
C ASP A 64 4.03 14.58 12.82
N LYS A 65 4.09 15.50 13.80
CA LYS A 65 5.34 16.05 14.34
C LYS A 65 6.17 14.96 15.01
N LYS A 66 5.52 14.10 15.80
CA LYS A 66 6.20 12.97 16.47
C LYS A 66 6.77 11.97 15.49
N VAL A 67 6.02 11.65 14.42
CA VAL A 67 6.50 10.75 13.36
C VAL A 67 7.70 11.36 12.64
N ILE A 68 7.69 12.65 12.32
CA ILE A 68 8.83 13.33 11.68
C ILE A 68 10.07 13.29 12.60
N GLU A 69 9.90 13.61 13.88
CA GLU A 69 11.00 13.60 14.86
C GLU A 69 11.61 12.19 15.01
N LEU A 70 10.76 11.16 15.03
CA LEU A 70 11.16 9.79 15.28
C LEU A 70 11.80 9.12 14.05
N TYR A 71 11.16 9.23 12.88
CA TYR A 71 11.63 8.61 11.65
C TYR A 71 12.74 9.40 10.94
N LYS A 72 12.87 10.71 11.22
CA LYS A 72 13.84 11.62 10.58
C LYS A 72 13.84 11.48 9.05
N PRO A 73 12.68 11.64 8.39
CA PRO A 73 12.60 11.45 6.94
C PRO A 73 13.46 12.47 6.19
N VAL A 74 14.04 12.02 5.07
CA VAL A 74 14.77 12.86 4.12
C VAL A 74 13.81 13.87 3.47
N GLN A 75 12.63 13.40 3.08
CA GLN A 75 11.52 14.26 2.66
C GLN A 75 10.17 13.69 3.13
N TYR A 76 9.21 14.58 3.36
CA TYR A 76 7.87 14.19 3.77
C TYR A 76 6.80 15.12 3.21
N LEU A 77 5.57 14.62 3.13
CA LEU A 77 4.37 15.37 2.77
C LEU A 77 3.21 14.95 3.66
N ILE A 78 2.55 15.94 4.27
CA ILE A 78 1.35 15.75 5.08
C ILE A 78 0.18 16.39 4.32
N GLU A 79 -0.85 15.60 4.04
CA GLU A 79 -2.08 16.06 3.39
C GLU A 79 -3.30 15.66 4.22
N LYS A 80 -4.30 16.54 4.30
CA LYS A 80 -5.60 16.15 4.86
C LYS A 80 -6.21 15.02 4.03
N PRO A 81 -6.94 14.06 4.64
CA PRO A 81 -7.69 13.06 3.90
C PRO A 81 -8.64 13.74 2.91
N ARG A 82 -8.61 13.33 1.63
CA ARG A 82 -9.38 13.98 0.56
C ARG A 82 -10.38 13.02 -0.08
N ASN A 83 -11.40 13.59 -0.69
CA ASN A 83 -12.34 12.85 -1.53
C ASN A 83 -11.90 12.93 -2.98
N PHE A 84 -11.92 11.79 -3.68
CA PHE A 84 -11.60 11.70 -5.09
C PHE A 84 -12.91 11.57 -5.87
N SER A 85 -13.19 12.51 -6.77
CA SER A 85 -14.46 12.59 -7.52
C SER A 85 -14.36 12.21 -8.99
N LYS A 86 -13.14 12.02 -9.53
CA LYS A 86 -12.88 11.98 -10.98
C LYS A 86 -12.56 10.59 -11.56
N LEU A 87 -12.69 9.50 -10.80
CA LEU A 87 -12.34 8.16 -11.30
C LEU A 87 -13.59 7.36 -11.63
N ASN A 88 -13.66 6.88 -12.87
CA ASN A 88 -14.71 5.97 -13.34
C ASN A 88 -14.29 4.53 -13.03
N LEU A 89 -14.62 4.07 -11.83
CA LEU A 89 -14.27 2.72 -11.36
C LEU A 89 -15.50 1.80 -11.36
N ASN A 90 -15.31 0.59 -11.88
CA ASN A 90 -16.26 -0.51 -11.78
C ASN A 90 -16.13 -1.21 -10.43
N CYS A 91 -17.28 -1.44 -9.79
CA CYS A 91 -17.43 -2.30 -8.61
C CYS A 91 -18.32 -3.48 -8.99
N SER A 92 -17.79 -4.70 -8.96
CA SER A 92 -18.60 -5.90 -9.19
C SER A 92 -19.66 -6.07 -8.10
N GLU A 93 -20.76 -6.75 -8.44
CA GLU A 93 -21.87 -7.02 -7.50
C GLU A 93 -21.38 -7.80 -6.28
N LYS A 94 -20.63 -8.89 -6.50
CA LYS A 94 -20.04 -9.71 -5.43
C LYS A 94 -19.17 -8.91 -4.46
N ARG A 95 -18.40 -7.93 -4.98
CA ARG A 95 -17.58 -7.04 -4.16
C ARG A 95 -18.44 -6.13 -3.29
N LEU A 96 -19.49 -5.56 -3.88
CA LEU A 96 -20.44 -4.74 -3.15
C LEU A 96 -21.13 -5.57 -2.05
N GLU A 97 -21.55 -6.80 -2.35
CA GLU A 97 -22.12 -7.73 -1.38
C GLU A 97 -21.17 -8.07 -0.23
N ASN A 98 -19.90 -8.37 -0.52
CA ASN A 98 -18.90 -8.65 0.50
C ASN A 98 -18.67 -7.44 1.41
N HIS A 99 -18.54 -6.25 0.82
CA HIS A 99 -18.40 -5.02 1.59
C HIS A 99 -19.63 -4.73 2.46
N LYS A 100 -20.84 -4.97 1.95
CA LYS A 100 -22.10 -4.88 2.70
C LYS A 100 -22.13 -5.84 3.89
N LYS A 101 -21.73 -7.11 3.69
CA LYS A 101 -21.64 -8.12 4.77
C LYS A 101 -20.70 -7.67 5.89
N MET A 102 -19.60 -7.01 5.57
CA MET A 102 -18.62 -6.52 6.56
C MET A 102 -19.07 -5.23 7.28
N ASN A 103 -20.02 -4.50 6.68
CA ASN A 103 -20.48 -3.18 7.13
C ASN A 103 -21.99 -3.16 7.43
N GLN A 104 -22.58 -4.29 7.84
CA GLN A 104 -24.02 -4.41 8.12
C GLN A 104 -24.52 -3.38 9.15
N HIS A 105 -23.64 -2.89 10.02
CA HIS A 105 -23.94 -1.88 11.03
C HIS A 105 -24.09 -0.44 10.49
N LYS A 106 -23.73 -0.17 9.23
CA LYS A 106 -23.67 1.17 8.66
C LYS A 106 -24.99 1.68 8.05
N ASN A 107 -25.97 0.81 7.81
CA ASN A 107 -27.24 1.14 7.13
C ASN A 107 -27.07 1.98 5.84
N TRP A 108 -25.96 1.77 5.12
CA TRP A 108 -25.65 2.50 3.88
C TRP A 108 -26.43 1.95 2.69
N THR A 109 -26.73 2.84 1.75
CA THR A 109 -27.17 2.50 0.39
C THR A 109 -26.02 1.86 -0.40
N ASP A 110 -26.36 1.19 -1.51
CA ASP A 110 -25.35 0.60 -2.40
C ASP A 110 -24.37 1.64 -2.95
N GLU A 111 -24.84 2.85 -3.25
CA GLU A 111 -23.99 3.95 -3.72
C GLU A 111 -23.05 4.48 -2.64
N GLU A 112 -23.49 4.54 -1.38
CA GLU A 112 -22.62 4.91 -0.25
C GLU A 112 -21.55 3.86 -0.01
N HIS A 113 -21.89 2.57 -0.06
CA HIS A 113 -20.91 1.50 -0.01
C HIS A 113 -19.89 1.62 -1.14
N LYS A 114 -20.31 1.79 -2.40
CA LYS A 114 -19.39 1.99 -3.55
C LYS A 114 -18.47 3.19 -3.34
N LYS A 115 -19.03 4.34 -2.95
CA LYS A 115 -18.27 5.56 -2.70
C LYS A 115 -17.21 5.36 -1.62
N TYR A 116 -17.55 4.67 -0.53
CA TYR A 116 -16.60 4.38 0.55
C TYR A 116 -15.49 3.42 0.10
N ILE A 117 -15.85 2.36 -0.63
CA ILE A 117 -14.92 1.40 -1.22
C ILE A 117 -13.88 2.11 -2.10
N PHE A 118 -14.35 2.95 -3.04
CA PHE A 118 -13.47 3.71 -3.93
C PHE A 118 -12.64 4.74 -3.18
N LYS A 119 -13.22 5.45 -2.21
CA LYS A 119 -12.47 6.43 -1.39
C LYS A 119 -11.26 5.77 -0.72
N ASN A 120 -11.43 4.62 -0.07
CA ASN A 120 -10.34 3.93 0.61
C ASN A 120 -9.26 3.44 -0.35
N LEU A 121 -9.68 2.87 -1.49
CA LEU A 121 -8.75 2.44 -2.53
C LEU A 121 -7.86 3.56 -3.03
N ILE A 122 -8.52 4.63 -3.49
CA ILE A 122 -7.84 5.69 -4.20
C ILE A 122 -6.93 6.42 -3.22
N SER A 123 -7.36 6.62 -1.97
CA SER A 123 -6.53 7.20 -0.91
C SER A 123 -5.28 6.37 -0.64
N MET A 124 -5.39 5.04 -0.57
CA MET A 124 -4.26 4.15 -0.36
C MET A 124 -3.23 4.28 -1.50
N TYR A 125 -3.65 4.07 -2.75
CA TYR A 125 -2.72 4.13 -3.89
C TYR A 125 -2.18 5.53 -4.13
N TYR A 126 -2.97 6.57 -3.91
CA TYR A 126 -2.50 7.95 -3.95
C TYR A 126 -1.35 8.18 -2.96
N SER A 127 -1.54 7.77 -1.71
CA SER A 127 -0.50 7.93 -0.70
C SER A 127 0.78 7.16 -1.02
N ILE A 128 0.67 5.97 -1.62
CA ILE A 128 1.82 5.19 -2.07
C ILE A 128 2.54 5.93 -3.19
N PHE A 129 1.79 6.41 -4.19
CA PHE A 129 2.33 7.19 -5.29
C PHE A 129 3.09 8.43 -4.79
N LYS A 130 2.51 9.19 -3.87
CA LYS A 130 3.15 10.41 -3.32
C LYS A 130 4.41 10.12 -2.51
N ALA A 131 4.44 9.05 -1.71
CA ALA A 131 5.67 8.66 -1.01
C ALA A 131 6.80 8.33 -1.99
N ASN A 132 6.48 7.61 -3.08
CA ASN A 132 7.45 7.31 -4.13
C ASN A 132 7.86 8.54 -4.94
N GLU A 133 6.94 9.46 -5.21
CA GLU A 133 7.22 10.73 -5.89
C GLU A 133 8.22 11.58 -5.10
N LEU A 134 8.07 11.71 -3.77
CA LEU A 134 9.05 12.39 -2.92
C LEU A 134 10.45 11.78 -3.09
N LYS A 135 10.52 10.45 -3.08
CA LYS A 135 11.77 9.71 -3.30
C LYS A 135 12.36 9.96 -4.69
N GLU A 136 11.55 9.99 -5.75
CA GLU A 136 12.00 10.27 -7.12
C GLU A 136 12.48 11.73 -7.29
N VAL A 137 11.75 12.70 -6.74
CA VAL A 137 12.15 14.11 -6.77
C VAL A 137 13.49 14.30 -6.08
N TYR A 138 13.63 13.82 -4.84
CA TYR A 138 14.89 13.90 -4.11
C TYR A 138 16.04 13.17 -4.84
N ALA A 139 15.78 11.98 -5.39
CA ALA A 139 16.76 11.21 -6.13
C ALA A 139 17.33 12.01 -7.32
N ASN A 140 16.44 12.62 -8.11
CA ASN A 140 16.79 13.40 -9.28
C ASN A 140 17.55 14.68 -8.91
N GLU A 141 17.10 15.40 -7.88
CA GLU A 141 17.75 16.63 -7.40
C GLU A 141 19.17 16.39 -6.87
N ASN A 142 19.45 15.19 -6.36
CA ASN A 142 20.71 14.85 -5.70
C ASN A 142 21.57 13.85 -6.48
N GLY A 143 21.16 13.46 -7.69
CA GLY A 143 21.88 12.47 -8.50
C GLY A 143 22.00 11.09 -7.85
N ILE A 144 21.01 10.69 -7.06
CA ILE A 144 20.99 9.42 -6.33
C ILE A 144 20.29 8.36 -7.17
N LEU A 145 20.93 7.20 -7.31
CA LEU A 145 20.30 5.99 -7.80
C LEU A 145 20.04 5.03 -6.63
N TYR A 146 18.77 4.72 -6.38
CA TYR A 146 18.41 3.68 -5.42
C TYR A 146 18.47 2.30 -6.08
N ASP A 147 19.18 1.37 -5.45
CA ASP A 147 19.22 -0.02 -5.88
C ASP A 147 17.92 -0.74 -5.52
N TYR A 148 17.38 -0.44 -4.33
CA TYR A 148 16.14 -1.00 -3.82
C TYR A 148 15.24 0.07 -3.21
N VAL A 149 13.95 -0.16 -3.33
CA VAL A 149 12.93 0.65 -2.67
C VAL A 149 12.01 -0.28 -1.89
N ILE A 150 11.79 0.05 -0.62
CA ILE A 150 10.86 -0.64 0.27
C ILE A 150 9.64 0.27 0.43
N ARG A 151 8.46 -0.33 0.36
CA ARG A 151 7.18 0.30 0.64
C ARG A 151 6.56 -0.38 1.85
N ILE A 152 6.10 0.40 2.82
CA ILE A 152 5.42 -0.12 4.01
C ILE A 152 4.30 0.79 4.50
N ARG A 153 3.29 0.22 5.15
CA ARG A 153 2.31 0.97 5.94
C ARG A 153 2.86 1.31 7.33
N PHE A 154 2.28 2.32 7.97
CA PHE A 154 2.62 2.70 9.35
C PHE A 154 2.28 1.63 10.38
N ASP A 155 1.23 0.84 10.17
CA ASP A 155 0.66 -0.10 11.15
C ASP A 155 1.22 -1.53 11.04
N VAL A 156 2.35 -1.72 10.35
CA VAL A 156 3.00 -3.02 10.16
C VAL A 156 4.13 -3.23 11.17
N ILE A 157 4.05 -4.33 11.93
CA ILE A 157 5.17 -4.87 12.70
C ILE A 157 5.96 -5.83 11.82
N ILE A 158 7.29 -5.73 11.90
CA ILE A 158 8.24 -6.67 11.31
C ILE A 158 9.15 -7.18 12.43
N GLN A 159 9.25 -8.49 12.60
CA GLN A 159 9.99 -9.09 13.70
C GLN A 159 11.31 -9.76 13.29
N GLN A 160 11.71 -9.59 12.03
CA GLN A 160 12.98 -10.11 11.51
C GLN A 160 13.62 -9.11 10.54
N PRO A 161 14.95 -8.98 10.50
CA PRO A 161 15.62 -8.07 9.57
C PRO A 161 15.32 -8.41 8.11
N LEU A 162 14.98 -7.39 7.33
CA LEU A 162 14.89 -7.46 5.88
C LEU A 162 16.10 -6.73 5.29
N ILE A 163 17.02 -7.47 4.68
CA ILE A 163 18.20 -6.90 4.00
C ILE A 163 18.00 -7.04 2.49
N CYS A 164 17.73 -5.94 1.80
CA CYS A 164 17.33 -5.97 0.39
C CYS A 164 18.44 -6.49 -0.53
N SER A 165 19.71 -6.23 -0.22
CA SER A 165 20.86 -6.69 -1.01
C SER A 165 21.00 -8.21 -1.07
N ASN A 166 20.27 -8.97 -0.25
CA ASN A 166 20.25 -10.43 -0.28
C ASN A 166 19.25 -11.00 -1.33
N HIS A 167 18.59 -10.14 -2.10
CA HIS A 167 17.48 -10.49 -2.97
C HIS A 167 17.73 -10.04 -4.41
N ASP A 168 17.14 -10.75 -5.37
CA ASP A 168 17.30 -10.48 -6.81
C ASP A 168 16.50 -9.22 -7.20
N PRO A 169 17.13 -8.15 -7.70
CA PRO A 169 16.44 -6.89 -8.01
C PRO A 169 15.43 -6.97 -9.17
N ASN A 170 15.37 -8.11 -9.87
CA ASN A 170 14.42 -8.36 -10.96
C ASN A 170 13.03 -8.79 -10.48
N PHE A 171 12.85 -9.06 -9.18
CA PHE A 171 11.57 -9.46 -8.62
C PHE A 171 10.91 -8.34 -7.82
N ILE A 172 9.58 -8.29 -7.86
CA ILE A 172 8.79 -7.65 -6.80
C ILE A 172 8.58 -8.66 -5.68
N TYR A 173 9.00 -8.27 -4.48
CA TYR A 173 8.82 -9.04 -3.26
C TYR A 173 7.63 -8.52 -2.46
N TYR A 174 6.82 -9.43 -1.93
CA TYR A 174 5.67 -9.12 -1.09
C TYR A 174 5.55 -10.10 0.08
N ALA A 175 5.02 -9.64 1.21
CA ALA A 175 4.80 -10.51 2.37
C ALA A 175 3.74 -11.58 2.07
N GLU A 176 4.11 -12.85 2.26
CA GLU A 176 3.17 -13.96 2.17
C GLU A 176 2.35 -14.07 3.45
N ILE A 177 1.12 -13.54 3.42
CA ILE A 177 0.19 -13.55 4.55
C ILE A 177 -0.95 -14.57 4.36
N GLY A 178 -0.75 -15.57 3.49
CA GLY A 178 -1.73 -16.61 3.20
C GLY A 178 -2.95 -16.12 2.40
N GLN A 179 -2.81 -15.01 1.66
CA GLN A 179 -3.83 -14.63 0.69
C GLN A 179 -3.91 -15.72 -0.39
N PRO A 180 -5.11 -16.03 -0.89
CA PRO A 180 -5.22 -16.96 -2.00
C PRO A 180 -4.49 -16.41 -3.22
N ASP A 181 -4.23 -17.29 -4.18
CA ASP A 181 -3.93 -16.87 -5.55
C ASP A 181 -2.65 -16.07 -5.76
N ASN A 182 -1.72 -16.15 -4.81
CA ASN A 182 -0.48 -15.38 -4.82
C ASN A 182 -0.74 -13.86 -4.96
N LEU A 183 -1.82 -13.36 -4.35
CA LEU A 183 -2.10 -11.93 -4.30
C LEU A 183 -0.96 -11.18 -3.60
N ILE A 184 -0.68 -9.99 -4.14
CA ILE A 184 0.34 -9.09 -3.59
C ILE A 184 -0.30 -8.31 -2.44
N SER A 185 0.06 -8.66 -1.20
CA SER A 185 -0.31 -7.89 -0.02
C SER A 185 0.14 -6.43 -0.12
N ASP A 186 -0.66 -5.49 0.37
CA ASP A 186 -0.31 -4.07 0.46
C ASP A 186 0.54 -3.71 1.70
N TRP A 187 0.88 -4.67 2.56
CA TRP A 187 1.50 -4.40 3.87
C TRP A 187 2.94 -3.94 3.78
N ILE A 188 3.78 -4.77 3.14
CA ILE A 188 5.19 -4.48 2.87
C ILE A 188 5.58 -5.11 1.53
N ASN A 189 6.26 -4.32 0.70
CA ASN A 189 6.75 -4.75 -0.60
C ASN A 189 8.10 -4.11 -0.88
N PHE A 190 8.96 -4.77 -1.67
CA PHE A 190 10.21 -4.17 -2.11
C PHE A 190 10.69 -4.76 -3.44
N GLY A 191 11.52 -4.01 -4.14
CA GLY A 191 12.13 -4.42 -5.40
C GLY A 191 13.12 -3.36 -5.85
N SER A 192 13.61 -3.46 -7.10
CA SER A 192 14.41 -2.39 -7.69
C SER A 192 13.63 -1.08 -7.81
N ASN A 193 14.34 0.04 -7.96
CA ASN A 193 13.72 1.35 -8.16
C ASN A 193 12.75 1.36 -9.36
N ALA A 194 13.12 0.71 -10.47
CA ALA A 194 12.25 0.59 -11.65
C ALA A 194 10.96 -0.18 -11.35
N ILE A 195 11.06 -1.34 -10.68
CA ILE A 195 9.90 -2.15 -10.31
C ILE A 195 8.99 -1.38 -9.35
N MET A 196 9.57 -0.72 -8.34
CA MET A 196 8.79 -0.01 -7.33
C MET A 196 8.19 1.30 -7.83
N ASN A 197 8.75 1.91 -8.88
CA ASN A 197 8.10 3.00 -9.61
C ASN A 197 6.85 2.51 -10.32
N ILE A 198 6.91 1.35 -11.00
CA ILE A 198 5.74 0.74 -11.63
C ILE A 198 4.71 0.38 -10.57
N TYR A 199 5.12 -0.30 -9.50
CA TYR A 199 4.26 -0.63 -8.36
C TYR A 199 3.51 0.62 -7.84
N SER A 200 4.26 1.69 -7.56
CA SER A 200 3.73 2.89 -6.92
C SER A 200 2.91 3.75 -7.88
N SER A 201 3.01 3.50 -9.19
CA SER A 201 2.19 4.14 -10.23
C SER A 201 0.76 3.59 -10.32
N MET A 202 0.37 2.63 -9.47
CA MET A 202 -0.99 2.06 -9.48
C MET A 202 -2.08 3.13 -9.45
N PHE A 203 -1.90 4.21 -8.68
CA PHE A 203 -2.83 5.34 -8.64
C PHE A 203 -3.13 5.91 -10.04
N LEU A 204 -2.12 6.02 -10.90
CA LEU A 204 -2.25 6.52 -12.27
C LEU A 204 -2.87 5.49 -13.22
N ASN A 205 -2.82 4.21 -12.86
CA ASN A 205 -3.30 3.09 -13.66
C ASN A 205 -4.65 2.53 -13.19
N LEU A 206 -5.24 3.10 -12.13
CA LEU A 206 -6.46 2.59 -11.50
C LEU A 206 -7.61 2.43 -12.50
N GLU A 207 -7.92 3.48 -13.25
CA GLU A 207 -9.00 3.44 -14.25
C GLU A 207 -8.67 2.47 -15.39
N TYR A 208 -7.41 2.44 -15.83
CA TYR A 208 -6.97 1.53 -16.87
C TYR A 208 -7.18 0.06 -16.48
N ILE A 209 -6.61 -0.35 -15.34
CA ILE A 209 -6.65 -1.73 -14.86
C ILE A 209 -8.08 -2.14 -14.45
N ASN A 210 -8.88 -1.21 -13.93
CA ASN A 210 -10.22 -1.51 -13.45
C ASN A 210 -11.30 -1.51 -14.53
N THR A 211 -11.13 -0.74 -15.60
CA THR A 211 -12.14 -0.54 -16.65
C THR A 211 -11.79 -1.24 -17.95
N PHE A 212 -10.52 -1.20 -18.34
CA PHE A 212 -10.05 -1.84 -19.57
C PHE A 212 -9.57 -3.23 -19.18
N GLN A 213 -10.49 -4.20 -19.17
CA GLN A 213 -10.13 -5.61 -19.07
C GLN A 213 -9.16 -5.92 -20.22
N PHE A 214 -7.86 -5.96 -19.93
CA PHE A 214 -6.82 -6.03 -20.95
C PHE A 214 -6.71 -7.39 -21.64
N TYR A 215 -7.57 -8.34 -21.28
CA TYR A 215 -7.59 -9.67 -21.84
C TYR A 215 -9.01 -10.16 -22.01
N LYS A 216 -9.30 -10.72 -23.18
CA LYS A 216 -10.42 -11.65 -23.30
C LYS A 216 -10.19 -12.83 -22.36
N LYS A 217 -11.26 -13.47 -21.88
CA LYS A 217 -11.17 -14.59 -20.93
C LYS A 217 -10.21 -15.69 -21.39
N GLU A 218 -10.05 -15.87 -22.70
CA GLU A 218 -9.21 -16.90 -23.32
C GLU A 218 -7.71 -16.53 -23.44
N GLU A 219 -7.35 -15.25 -23.30
CA GLU A 219 -5.98 -14.73 -23.49
C GLU A 219 -5.23 -14.57 -22.15
N ARG A 220 -5.91 -14.85 -21.04
CA ARG A 220 -5.31 -14.87 -19.70
C ARG A 220 -4.64 -16.24 -19.52
N GLU A 221 -3.45 -16.29 -18.90
CA GLU A 221 -3.09 -17.49 -18.14
C GLU A 221 -4.29 -17.84 -17.24
N GLU A 222 -4.60 -19.13 -17.06
CA GLU A 222 -5.82 -19.61 -16.39
C GLU A 222 -6.10 -18.77 -15.13
N ASN A 223 -6.98 -17.78 -15.29
CA ASN A 223 -7.37 -16.90 -14.23
C ASN A 223 -8.65 -17.53 -13.70
N THR A 224 -8.50 -18.50 -12.80
CA THR A 224 -9.59 -19.11 -12.04
C THR A 224 -10.31 -18.10 -11.13
N LEU A 225 -10.01 -16.79 -11.26
CA LEU A 225 -10.08 -15.80 -10.21
C LEU A 225 -10.56 -14.42 -10.71
N GLU A 226 -11.79 -14.36 -11.22
CA GLU A 226 -12.75 -13.46 -10.55
C GLU A 226 -12.59 -13.74 -9.05
N PRO A 227 -12.40 -12.73 -8.16
CA PRO A 227 -11.91 -12.94 -6.79
C PRO A 227 -12.52 -14.22 -6.26
N SER A 228 -11.68 -15.22 -5.94
CA SER A 228 -12.14 -16.58 -5.67
C SER A 228 -13.39 -16.52 -4.79
N ASP A 229 -14.35 -17.43 -5.01
CA ASP A 229 -15.55 -17.56 -4.18
C ASP A 229 -15.28 -17.69 -2.67
N THR A 230 -14.00 -17.76 -2.30
CA THR A 230 -13.47 -17.92 -0.96
C THR A 230 -12.84 -16.66 -0.35
N TYR A 231 -12.61 -15.53 -1.07
CA TYR A 231 -11.89 -14.39 -0.48
C TYR A 231 -12.38 -12.99 -0.87
N SER A 232 -12.45 -12.10 0.12
CA SER A 232 -12.91 -10.71 0.04
C SER A 232 -11.80 -9.68 -0.25
N GLY A 233 -10.61 -10.15 -0.69
CA GLY A 233 -9.42 -9.34 -0.97
C GLY A 233 -9.74 -8.09 -1.80
N ILE A 234 -9.35 -6.95 -1.24
CA ILE A 234 -9.73 -5.62 -1.67
C ILE A 234 -8.62 -5.08 -2.59
N TYR A 235 -8.76 -5.27 -3.91
CA TYR A 235 -7.92 -4.66 -4.97
C TYR A 235 -6.49 -5.16 -5.17
N GLU A 236 -6.05 -6.19 -4.45
CA GLU A 236 -4.69 -6.76 -4.62
C GLU A 236 -4.51 -7.41 -6.00
N HIS A 237 -5.61 -7.84 -6.63
CA HIS A 237 -5.59 -8.32 -8.02
C HIS A 237 -5.13 -7.24 -9.01
N MET A 238 -5.41 -5.96 -8.74
CA MET A 238 -4.98 -4.88 -9.63
C MET A 238 -3.45 -4.80 -9.69
N LEU A 239 -2.78 -4.98 -8.55
CA LEU A 239 -1.32 -5.02 -8.49
C LEU A 239 -0.77 -6.24 -9.22
N ARG A 240 -1.37 -7.42 -9.03
CA ARG A 240 -1.03 -8.62 -9.81
C ARG A 240 -1.10 -8.35 -11.31
N ASP A 241 -2.19 -7.73 -11.76
CA ASP A 241 -2.47 -7.45 -13.17
C ASP A 241 -1.51 -6.40 -13.73
N LEU A 242 -1.19 -5.35 -12.95
CA LEU A 242 -0.16 -4.38 -13.32
C LEU A 242 1.22 -5.04 -13.44
N MET A 243 1.61 -5.89 -12.49
CA MET A 243 2.88 -6.61 -12.59
C MET A 243 2.91 -7.53 -13.80
N HIS A 244 1.78 -8.17 -14.14
CA HIS A 244 1.66 -9.01 -15.34
C HIS A 244 1.78 -8.19 -16.63
N LEU A 245 1.11 -7.04 -16.72
CA LEU A 245 1.19 -6.11 -17.86
C LEU A 245 2.64 -5.71 -18.17
N TYR A 246 3.42 -5.43 -17.13
CA TYR A 246 4.84 -5.07 -17.26
C TYR A 246 5.79 -6.27 -17.26
N LYS A 247 5.28 -7.50 -17.25
CA LYS A 247 6.05 -8.75 -17.22
C LYS A 247 7.04 -8.83 -16.04
N ILE A 248 6.65 -8.27 -14.90
CA ILE A 248 7.47 -8.24 -13.68
C ILE A 248 7.22 -9.54 -12.91
N PRO A 249 8.27 -10.35 -12.66
CA PRO A 249 8.12 -11.57 -11.88
C PRO A 249 7.92 -11.22 -10.40
N LYS A 250 7.05 -11.99 -9.73
CA LYS A 250 6.66 -11.79 -8.34
C LYS A 250 7.27 -12.88 -7.48
N ARG A 251 7.71 -12.56 -6.26
CA ARG A 251 8.18 -13.56 -5.30
C ARG A 251 7.67 -13.23 -3.90
N GLY A 252 6.84 -14.10 -3.37
CA GLY A 252 6.47 -14.00 -1.97
C GLY A 252 7.66 -14.34 -1.07
N PHE A 253 7.68 -13.75 0.12
CA PHE A 253 8.65 -14.09 1.15
C PHE A 253 7.98 -14.19 2.51
N HIS A 254 8.43 -15.14 3.32
CA HIS A 254 7.98 -15.29 4.69
C HIS A 254 8.70 -14.28 5.58
N LEU A 255 7.96 -13.26 5.97
CA LEU A 255 8.38 -12.28 6.97
C LEU A 255 7.44 -12.44 8.17
N ASN A 256 8.00 -12.60 9.38
CA ASN A 256 7.21 -12.56 10.59
C ASN A 256 6.65 -11.14 10.77
N THR A 257 5.42 -10.96 10.28
CA THR A 257 4.74 -9.67 10.13
C THR A 257 3.30 -9.76 10.59
N ARG A 258 2.80 -8.65 11.13
CA ARG A 258 1.39 -8.49 11.49
C ARG A 258 0.99 -7.02 11.49
N LEU A 259 -0.29 -6.74 11.27
CA LEU A 259 -0.89 -5.44 11.50
C LEU A 259 -1.29 -5.27 12.98
N ILE A 260 -1.28 -4.02 13.46
CA ILE A 260 -1.74 -3.62 14.82
C ILE A 260 -2.64 -2.39 14.82
#